data_AF-A0A627Y9W8-F1
#
_entry.id   AF-A0A627Y9W8-F1
#
_cell.length_a   1.000
_cell.length_b   1.000
_cell.length_c   1.000
_cell.angle_alpha   90.00
_cell.angle_beta   90.00
_cell.angle_gamma   90.00
#
_symmetry.space_group_name_H-M   'P 1'
#
loop_
_entity.id
_entity.type
_entity.pdbx_description
1 polymer ?
#
loop_
_entity_poly.entity_id
_entity_poly.type
_entity_poly.pdbx_seq_one_letter_code
_entity_poly.pdbx_strand_id
1 'polypeptide(L)' 'TAKENRLSQSKFVCQACGYTANADVNGARNILAAGHAVLACGGMVQSGRPSETGTRR' A
#
# COMPACT_ATOMS: atom_id res chain seq x y z
N THR A 1 -3.09 -5.42 3.02
CA THR A 1 -4.04 -4.74 3.94
C THR A 1 -5.44 -5.14 3.55
N ALA A 2 -6.25 -5.61 4.50
CA ALA A 2 -7.67 -5.94 4.25
C ALA A 2 -8.46 -4.65 3.94
N LYS A 3 -9.39 -4.70 2.97
CA LYS A 3 -10.16 -3.52 2.51
C LYS A 3 -10.99 -2.95 3.66
N GLU A 4 -11.50 -3.83 4.51
CA GLU A 4 -12.38 -3.54 5.63
C GLU A 4 -11.66 -2.78 6.77
N ASN A 5 -10.32 -2.70 6.74
CA ASN A 5 -9.54 -1.90 7.68
C ASN A 5 -9.55 -0.40 7.32
N ARG A 6 -9.92 -0.03 6.08
CA ARG A 6 -10.07 1.37 5.66
C ARG A 6 -11.54 1.76 5.69
N LEU A 7 -11.98 2.31 6.83
CA LEU A 7 -13.38 2.66 7.08
C LEU A 7 -13.85 3.88 6.28
N SER A 8 -12.96 4.82 6.01
CA SER A 8 -13.22 5.98 5.15
C SER A 8 -11.96 6.41 4.41
N GLN A 9 -12.06 7.44 3.57
CA GLN A 9 -10.89 8.01 2.90
C GLN A 9 -9.78 8.35 3.91
N SER A 10 -10.14 8.91 5.06
CA SER A 10 -9.20 9.40 6.09
C SER A 10 -9.06 8.49 7.30
N LYS A 11 -9.92 7.47 7.49
CA LYS A 11 -9.94 6.63 8.70
C LYS A 11 -9.49 5.19 8.41
N PHE A 12 -8.52 4.72 9.19
CA PHE A 12 -8.06 3.34 9.22
C PHE A 12 -8.22 2.75 10.63
N VAL A 13 -8.68 1.50 10.71
CA VAL A 13 -8.75 0.68 11.92
C VAL A 13 -8.33 -0.74 11.56
N CYS A 14 -7.31 -1.27 12.22
CA CYS A 14 -6.96 -2.67 12.09
C CYS A 14 -7.98 -3.52 12.87
N GLN A 15 -8.79 -4.31 12.17
CA GLN A 15 -9.80 -5.14 12.85
C GLN A 15 -9.21 -6.25 13.73
N ALA A 16 -7.96 -6.65 13.49
CA ALA A 16 -7.30 -7.69 14.28
C ALA A 16 -6.78 -7.19 15.64
N CYS A 17 -6.30 -5.94 15.72
CA CYS A 17 -5.64 -5.42 16.93
C CYS A 17 -6.17 -4.07 17.42
N GLY A 18 -7.14 -3.48 16.75
CA GLY A 18 -7.73 -2.19 17.12
C GLY A 18 -6.87 -0.97 16.78
N TYR A 19 -5.69 -1.14 16.17
CA TYR A 19 -4.82 0.00 15.81
C TYR A 19 -5.54 1.00 14.90
N THR A 20 -5.54 2.28 15.27
CA THR A 20 -6.20 3.34 14.51
C THR A 20 -5.20 4.37 14.00
N ALA A 21 -5.41 4.83 12.76
CA ALA A 21 -4.61 5.89 12.15
C ALA A 21 -5.39 6.61 11.06
N ASN A 22 -4.82 7.70 10.54
CA ASN A 22 -5.26 8.21 9.25
C ASN A 22 -4.88 7.22 8.13
N ALA A 23 -5.79 6.97 7.20
CA ALA A 23 -5.59 5.96 6.16
C ALA A 23 -4.46 6.30 5.18
N ASP A 24 -4.25 7.57 4.84
CA ASP A 24 -3.19 8.00 3.92
C ASP A 24 -1.81 7.90 4.59
N VAL A 25 -1.73 8.26 5.88
CA VAL A 25 -0.52 8.07 6.70
C VAL A 25 -0.17 6.57 6.81
N ASN A 26 -1.17 5.72 7.05
CA ASN A 26 -0.97 4.28 7.07
C ASN A 26 -0.60 3.73 5.69
N GLY A 27 -1.15 4.31 4.62
CA GLY A 27 -0.78 4.01 3.24
C GLY A 27 0.70 4.29 2.97
N ALA A 28 1.19 5.47 3.35
CA ALA A 28 2.60 5.84 3.19
C ALA A 28 3.54 4.87 3.94
N ARG A 29 3.17 4.46 5.16
CA ARG A 29 3.93 3.46 5.92
C ARG A 29 3.98 2.10 5.24
N ASN A 30 2.87 1.64 4.67
CA ASN A 30 2.83 0.37 3.93
C ASN A 30 3.73 0.42 2.68
N ILE A 31 3.72 1.53 1.95
CA ILE A 31 4.58 1.73 0.77
C ILE A 31 6.05 1.72 1.18
N LEU A 32 6.42 2.44 2.24
CA LEU A 32 7.79 2.46 2.76
C LEU A 32 8.26 1.06 3.17
N ALA A 33 7.42 0.32 3.91
CA ALA A 33 7.73 -1.04 4.34
C ALA A 33 7.91 -1.99 3.14
N ALA A 34 7.06 -1.88 2.12
CA ALA A 34 7.20 -2.66 0.89
C ALA A 34 8.51 -2.32 0.16
N GLY A 35 8.87 -1.03 0.08
CA GLY A 35 10.14 -0.60 -0.50
C GLY A 35 11.36 -1.16 0.23
N HIS A 36 11.36 -1.09 1.56
CA HIS A 36 12.42 -1.71 2.38
C HIS A 36 12.50 -3.23 2.16
N ALA A 37 11.37 -3.92 2.06
CA ALA A 37 11.35 -5.36 1.79
C ALA A 37 11.94 -5.69 0.41
N VAL A 38 11.59 -4.92 -0.63
CA VAL A 38 12.16 -5.09 -1.98
C VAL A 38 13.68 -4.90 -1.96
N LEU A 39 14.18 -3.83 -1.32
CA LEU A 39 15.61 -3.55 -1.21
C LEU A 39 16.36 -4.67 -0.45
N ALA A 40 15.81 -5.11 0.68
CA ALA A 40 16.41 -6.18 1.49
C ALA A 40 16.48 -7.51 0.74
N CYS A 41 15.50 -7.80 -0.13
CA CYS A 41 15.45 -9.02 -0.93
C CYS A 41 16.25 -8.92 -2.25
N GLY A 42 17.01 -7.83 -2.47
CA GLY A 42 17.79 -7.63 -3.70
C GLY A 42 16.94 -7.27 -4.93
N GLY A 43 15.68 -6.89 -4.74
CA GLY A 43 14.81 -6.44 -5.82
C GLY A 43 15.23 -5.07 -6.35
N MET A 44 15.19 -4.90 -7.67
CA MET A 44 15.42 -3.60 -8.31
C MET A 44 14.18 -2.71 -8.15
N VAL A 45 14.39 -1.42 -7.87
CA VAL A 45 13.31 -0.41 -7.93
C VAL A 45 12.79 -0.36 -9.36
N GLN A 46 11.54 -0.75 -9.57
CA GLN A 46 10.85 -0.48 -10.83
C GLN A 46 10.56 1.03 -10.89
N SER A 47 11.55 1.79 -11.35
CA SER A 47 11.40 3.18 -11.76
C SER A 47 10.44 3.18 -12.96
N GLY A 48 9.17 3.46 -12.70
CA GLY A 48 8.07 3.11 -13.58
C GLY A 48 8.13 3.65 -15.01
N ARG A 49 7.57 2.87 -15.92
CA ARG A 49 6.61 3.39 -16.90
C ARG A 49 5.30 2.63 -16.67
N PRO A 50 4.13 3.29 -16.60
CA PRO A 50 2.90 2.58 -16.87
C PRO A 50 3.03 2.06 -18.31
N SER A 51 3.11 0.75 -18.48
CA SER A 51 2.86 0.18 -19.80
C SER A 51 1.40 0.45 -20.08
N GLU A 52 1.15 1.45 -20.93
CA GLU A 52 -0.13 1.59 -21.62
C GLU A 52 -0.34 0.35 -22.48
N THR A 53 -0.82 -0.73 -21.87
CA THR A 53 -1.44 -1.82 -22.61
C THR A 53 -2.94 -1.68 -22.38
N GLY A 54 -3.55 -0.83 -23.21
CA GLY A 54 -4.97 -0.97 -23.49
C GLY A 54 -5.27 -2.34 -24.13
N THR A 55 -6.56 -2.63 -24.27
CA THR A 55 -7.21 -3.84 -24.84
C THR A 55 -7.52 -4.89 -23.75
N ARG A 56 -8.76 -5.37 -23.53
CA ARG A 56 -10.02 -5.37 -24.30
C ARG A 56 -11.22 -5.52 -23.33
N ARG A 57 -12.40 -5.08 -23.82
CA ARG A 57 -13.77 -5.17 -23.28
C ARG A 57 -14.04 -6.04 -22.06
#